data_AF-A0A929TRK5-F1
#
_entry.id   AF-A0A929TRK5-F1
#
_cell.length_a   1.000
_cell.length_b   1.000
_cell.length_c   1.000
_cell.angle_alpha   90.00
_cell.angle_beta   90.00
_cell.angle_gamma   90.00
#
_symmetry.space_group_name_H-M   'P 1'
#
loop_
_entity.id
_entity.type
_entity.pdbx_description
1 polymer ?
#
loop_
_entity_poly.entity_id
_entity_poly.type
_entity_poly.pdbx_seq_one_letter_code
_entity_poly.pdbx_strand_id
1 'polypeptide(L)'
;MKKGIKFHSIYYRFTLFMLMFFTMVIYFLSGGGDIIIVGHLFNSTKLCTVLNIIWIVMFVVFSFVFTKCVISKDGIYLKKIDLTVPWEDISNITYTWINELSLYRHECSFYNVKTMVVYRHDYKPICISNISVLSLFAVKYFSPKSKVDIAFPVLTTLFNVGLNVSIFYIGYTTELLTVKVKPELFFTFLGLYCIKSIILPIVMLKLTNMRYGNYLRHGSLRNHSNPDTINI
;
A
#
# COMPACT_ATOMS: atom_id res chain seq x y z
N MET A 1 10.83 13.94 -19.88
CA MET A 1 9.56 13.48 -20.51
C MET A 1 8.38 14.36 -20.09
N LYS A 2 7.71 15.04 -21.04
CA LYS A 2 6.62 15.99 -20.74
C LYS A 2 5.19 15.44 -20.87
N LYS A 3 4.98 14.24 -21.47
CA LYS A 3 3.64 13.67 -21.75
C LYS A 3 3.47 12.23 -21.24
N GLY A 4 3.42 12.05 -19.92
CA GLY A 4 3.18 10.74 -19.29
C GLY A 4 2.39 10.83 -17.99
N ILE A 5 1.85 9.70 -17.53
CA ILE A 5 1.11 9.60 -16.27
C ILE A 5 2.10 9.46 -15.12
N LYS A 6 2.02 10.37 -14.15
CA LYS A 6 2.87 10.38 -12.96
C LYS A 6 2.30 9.49 -11.87
N PHE A 7 3.10 8.55 -11.38
CA PHE A 7 2.76 7.71 -10.24
C PHE A 7 3.52 8.15 -9.01
N HIS A 8 2.76 8.37 -7.93
CA HIS A 8 3.26 8.85 -6.65
C HIS A 8 3.35 7.70 -5.65
N SER A 9 4.24 7.86 -4.68
CA SER A 9 4.41 6.93 -3.58
C SER A 9 3.11 6.82 -2.78
N ILE A 10 2.66 5.61 -2.52
CA ILE A 10 1.49 5.34 -1.65
C ILE A 10 1.87 5.04 -0.20
N TYR A 11 3.16 5.21 0.16
CA TYR A 11 3.70 4.88 1.48
C TYR A 11 2.91 5.55 2.62
N TYR A 12 2.75 6.88 2.56
CA TYR A 12 2.09 7.65 3.61
C TYR A 12 0.57 7.41 3.73
N ARG A 13 -0.05 6.79 2.71
CA ARG A 13 -1.49 6.51 2.75
C ARG A 13 -1.86 5.57 3.90
N PHE A 14 -0.99 4.60 4.21
CA PHE A 14 -1.21 3.68 5.32
C PHE A 14 -1.11 4.39 6.67
N THR A 15 -0.06 5.21 6.87
CA THR A 15 0.11 5.99 8.11
C THR A 15 -1.07 6.92 8.36
N LEU A 16 -1.53 7.64 7.35
CA LEU A 16 -2.67 8.56 7.46
C LEU A 16 -3.98 7.82 7.73
N PHE A 17 -4.15 6.64 7.15
CA PHE A 17 -5.28 5.75 7.46
C PHE A 17 -5.26 5.30 8.93
N MET A 18 -4.09 4.95 9.48
CA MET A 18 -3.97 4.59 10.90
C MET A 18 -4.31 5.76 11.83
N LEU A 19 -3.94 6.99 11.46
CA LEU A 19 -4.28 8.19 12.23
C LEU A 19 -5.80 8.47 12.23
N MET A 20 -6.48 8.30 11.08
CA MET A 20 -7.95 8.37 11.01
C MET A 20 -8.64 7.29 11.84
N PHE A 21 -8.08 6.07 11.84
CA PHE A 21 -8.61 4.99 12.67
C PHE A 21 -8.42 5.30 14.17
N PHE A 22 -7.28 5.88 14.54
CA PHE A 22 -6.99 6.26 15.92
C PHE A 22 -7.94 7.35 16.46
N THR A 23 -8.21 8.41 15.68
CA THR A 23 -9.18 9.46 16.05
C THR A 23 -10.59 8.91 16.20
N MET A 24 -10.96 7.94 15.36
CA MET A 24 -12.22 7.22 15.46
C MET A 24 -12.31 6.41 16.76
N VAL A 25 -11.25 5.69 17.14
CA VAL A 25 -11.20 4.95 18.43
C VAL A 25 -11.31 5.90 19.61
N ILE A 26 -10.65 7.06 19.60
CA ILE A 26 -10.75 8.07 20.67
C ILE A 26 -12.17 8.61 20.80
N TYR A 27 -12.77 9.05 19.67
CA TYR A 27 -14.15 9.51 19.64
C TYR A 27 -15.07 8.47 20.28
N PHE A 28 -14.82 7.22 19.93
CA PHE A 28 -15.63 6.12 20.36
C PHE A 28 -15.49 5.80 21.86
N LEU A 29 -14.26 5.76 22.38
CA LEU A 29 -13.99 5.58 23.82
C LEU A 29 -14.58 6.70 24.68
N SER A 30 -14.74 7.90 24.12
CA SER A 30 -15.35 9.02 24.85
C SER A 30 -16.87 8.95 24.94
N GLY A 31 -17.54 8.07 24.19
CA GLY A 31 -19.00 7.99 24.12
C GLY A 31 -19.66 9.30 23.64
N GLY A 32 -18.91 10.15 22.91
CA GLY A 32 -19.36 11.50 22.55
C GLY A 32 -19.31 12.52 23.68
N GLY A 33 -18.82 12.13 24.87
CA GLY A 33 -18.59 13.00 26.01
C GLY A 33 -17.30 13.82 25.87
N ASP A 34 -17.08 14.74 26.80
CA ASP A 34 -15.87 15.54 26.81
C ASP A 34 -14.64 14.70 27.23
N ILE A 35 -13.51 14.92 26.56
CA ILE A 35 -12.24 14.26 26.84
C ILE A 35 -11.33 15.26 27.54
N ILE A 36 -10.70 14.85 28.64
CA ILE A 36 -9.68 15.66 29.31
C ILE A 36 -8.32 15.28 28.73
N ILE A 37 -7.65 16.25 28.11
CA ILE A 37 -6.28 16.11 27.59
C ILE A 37 -5.42 17.17 28.29
N VAL A 38 -4.45 16.72 29.10
CA VAL A 38 -3.51 17.61 29.82
C VAL A 38 -4.25 18.70 30.60
N GLY A 39 -5.29 18.32 31.35
CA GLY A 39 -6.07 19.23 32.20
C GLY A 39 -7.08 20.13 31.47
N HIS A 40 -7.13 20.10 30.13
CA HIS A 40 -8.11 20.84 29.35
C HIS A 40 -9.25 19.94 28.87
N LEU A 41 -10.48 20.46 28.98
CA LEU A 41 -11.70 19.80 28.55
C LEU A 41 -11.94 20.07 27.07
N PHE A 42 -12.00 19.01 26.27
CA PHE A 42 -12.30 19.09 24.84
C PHE A 42 -13.57 18.33 24.52
N ASN A 43 -14.44 18.95 23.73
CA ASN A 43 -15.56 18.24 23.14
C ASN A 43 -15.04 17.23 22.11
N SER A 44 -15.22 15.93 22.39
CA SER A 44 -14.70 14.83 21.58
C SER A 44 -15.18 14.88 20.13
N THR A 45 -16.46 15.17 19.91
CA THR A 45 -17.06 15.24 18.58
C THR A 45 -16.40 16.31 17.73
N LYS A 46 -16.24 17.53 18.27
CA LYS A 46 -15.59 18.65 17.56
C LYS A 46 -14.12 18.34 17.31
N LEU A 47 -13.38 17.86 18.32
CA LEU A 47 -11.96 17.55 18.20
C LEU A 47 -11.71 16.46 17.14
N CYS A 48 -12.42 15.33 17.22
CA CYS A 48 -12.24 14.22 16.30
C CYS A 48 -12.67 14.59 14.87
N THR A 49 -13.71 15.42 14.71
CA THR A 49 -14.13 15.92 13.39
C THR A 49 -13.04 16.79 12.77
N VAL A 50 -12.48 17.74 13.51
CA VAL A 50 -11.40 18.61 13.03
C VAL A 50 -10.16 17.79 12.67
N LEU A 51 -9.75 16.85 13.53
CA LEU A 51 -8.61 15.98 13.25
C LEU A 51 -8.84 15.11 12.01
N ASN A 52 -10.03 14.53 11.83
CA ASN A 52 -10.35 13.74 10.64
C ASN A 52 -10.29 14.58 9.36
N ILE A 53 -10.79 15.81 9.38
CA ILE A 53 -10.67 16.74 8.24
C ILE A 53 -9.19 16.99 7.91
N ILE A 54 -8.36 17.26 8.92
CA ILE A 54 -6.90 17.45 8.73
C ILE A 54 -6.28 16.20 8.11
N TRP A 55 -6.60 15.00 8.62
CA TRP A 55 -6.07 13.75 8.07
C TRP A 55 -6.50 13.52 6.62
N ILE A 56 -7.73 13.88 6.24
CA ILE A 56 -8.22 13.77 4.86
C ILE A 56 -7.44 14.71 3.94
N VAL A 57 -7.27 15.97 4.34
CA VAL A 57 -6.48 16.95 3.56
C VAL A 57 -5.06 16.43 3.37
N MET A 58 -4.42 15.96 4.44
CA MET A 58 -3.08 15.38 4.39
C MET A 58 -3.03 14.14 3.47
N PHE A 59 -4.05 13.28 3.52
CA PHE A 59 -4.16 12.11 2.65
C PHE A 59 -4.20 12.49 1.16
N VAL A 60 -4.95 13.53 0.82
CA VAL A 60 -5.01 14.06 -0.54
C VAL A 60 -3.64 14.62 -0.95
N VAL A 61 -3.04 15.49 -0.12
CA VAL A 61 -1.73 16.09 -0.41
C VAL A 61 -0.66 15.01 -0.62
N PHE A 62 -0.47 14.12 0.36
CA PHE A 62 0.55 13.06 0.28
C PHE A 62 0.30 12.05 -0.85
N SER A 63 -0.91 11.97 -1.39
CA SER A 63 -1.20 11.16 -2.57
C SER A 63 -0.58 11.69 -3.86
N PHE A 64 -0.11 12.95 -3.89
CA PHE A 64 0.45 13.61 -5.08
C PHE A 64 1.84 14.22 -4.88
N VAL A 65 2.41 14.24 -3.67
CA VAL A 65 3.70 14.91 -3.41
C VAL A 65 4.90 14.16 -4.01
N PHE A 66 5.00 12.84 -3.77
CA PHE A 66 6.23 12.10 -4.05
C PHE A 66 6.15 11.27 -5.33
N THR A 67 6.44 11.87 -6.49
CA THR A 67 6.48 11.12 -7.76
C THR A 67 7.62 10.11 -7.76
N LYS A 68 7.32 8.83 -7.97
CA LYS A 68 8.32 7.75 -8.09
C LYS A 68 8.67 7.44 -9.54
N CYS A 69 7.66 7.30 -10.39
CA CYS A 69 7.88 7.01 -11.80
C CYS A 69 6.86 7.74 -12.69
N VAL A 70 7.21 7.84 -13.97
CA VAL A 70 6.36 8.41 -15.01
C VAL A 70 6.26 7.38 -16.14
N ILE A 71 5.04 6.99 -16.48
CA ILE A 71 4.79 6.02 -17.54
C ILE A 71 4.30 6.79 -18.77
N SER A 72 4.93 6.57 -19.92
CA SER A 72 4.66 7.33 -21.15
C SER A 72 4.84 6.48 -22.40
N LYS A 73 4.63 7.06 -23.58
CA LYS A 73 4.84 6.38 -24.86
C LYS A 73 6.26 5.89 -25.06
N ASP A 74 7.26 6.55 -24.48
CA ASP A 74 8.67 6.22 -24.70
C ASP A 74 9.16 5.10 -23.76
N GLY A 75 8.46 4.86 -22.66
CA GLY A 75 8.86 3.89 -21.64
C GLY A 75 8.46 4.30 -20.22
N ILE A 76 9.13 3.70 -19.23
CA ILE A 76 8.98 3.97 -17.81
C ILE A 76 10.18 4.77 -17.31
N TYR A 77 9.93 6.00 -16.86
CA TYR A 77 10.94 6.86 -16.26
C TYR A 77 10.93 6.77 -14.74
N LEU A 78 12.12 6.57 -14.16
CA LEU A 78 12.37 6.35 -12.75
C LEU A 78 13.05 7.58 -12.17
N LYS A 79 12.29 8.39 -11.42
CA LYS A 79 12.76 9.71 -10.96
C LYS A 79 13.95 9.63 -10.00
N LYS A 80 14.02 8.61 -9.16
CA LYS A 80 15.06 8.47 -8.11
C LYS A 80 16.46 8.28 -8.68
N ILE A 81 16.58 7.58 -9.81
CA ILE A 81 17.84 7.23 -10.45
C ILE A 81 18.01 7.90 -11.83
N ASP A 82 17.10 8.81 -12.17
CA ASP A 82 17.04 9.52 -13.45
C ASP A 82 17.20 8.62 -14.68
N LEU A 83 16.55 7.43 -14.65
CA LEU A 83 16.66 6.42 -15.70
C LEU A 83 15.32 6.27 -16.44
N THR A 84 15.36 6.35 -17.77
CA THR A 84 14.23 5.94 -18.63
C THR A 84 14.50 4.54 -19.13
N VAL A 85 13.59 3.60 -18.82
CA VAL A 85 13.61 2.24 -19.37
C VAL A 85 12.66 2.21 -20.56
N PRO A 86 13.16 2.10 -21.81
CA PRO A 86 12.32 2.05 -23.00
C PRO A 86 11.50 0.76 -23.03
N TRP A 87 10.39 0.76 -23.77
CA TRP A 87 9.53 -0.44 -23.87
C TRP A 87 10.23 -1.65 -24.48
N GLU A 88 11.20 -1.43 -25.35
CA GLU A 88 11.99 -2.47 -26.03
C GLU A 88 12.88 -3.25 -25.05
N ASP A 89 13.34 -2.62 -23.98
CA ASP A 89 14.18 -3.26 -22.96
C ASP A 89 13.37 -4.07 -21.94
N ILE A 90 12.03 -3.94 -21.96
CA ILE A 90 11.13 -4.51 -20.96
C ILE A 90 10.57 -5.84 -21.46
N SER A 91 10.92 -6.92 -20.78
CA SER A 91 10.43 -8.26 -21.11
C SER A 91 9.03 -8.53 -20.54
N ASN A 92 8.81 -8.20 -19.26
CA ASN A 92 7.54 -8.38 -18.55
C ASN A 92 7.38 -7.35 -17.43
N ILE A 93 6.13 -7.07 -17.06
CA ILE A 93 5.83 -6.25 -15.88
C ILE A 93 4.83 -6.98 -14.98
N THR A 94 5.11 -7.00 -13.70
CA THR A 94 4.23 -7.61 -12.69
C THR A 94 4.03 -6.69 -11.51
N TYR A 95 3.09 -7.06 -10.65
CA TYR A 95 2.84 -6.37 -9.40
C TYR A 95 2.67 -7.39 -8.29
N THR A 96 3.45 -7.23 -7.22
CA THR A 96 3.46 -8.17 -6.11
C THR A 96 3.60 -7.43 -4.79
N TRP A 97 3.23 -8.09 -3.70
CA TRP A 97 3.39 -7.55 -2.36
C TRP A 97 4.58 -8.23 -1.72
N ILE A 98 5.59 -7.44 -1.39
CA ILE A 98 6.80 -7.91 -0.73
C ILE A 98 6.70 -7.48 0.72
N ASN A 99 6.64 -8.46 1.63
CA ASN A 99 6.86 -8.19 3.04
C ASN A 99 8.23 -7.56 3.24
N GLU A 100 8.24 -6.34 3.75
CA GLU A 100 9.42 -5.70 4.30
C GLU A 100 9.37 -5.93 5.81
N LEU A 101 10.18 -6.89 6.25
CA LEU A 101 10.50 -7.09 7.65
C LEU A 101 11.85 -6.42 7.89
N SER A 102 11.84 -5.30 8.58
CA SER A 102 13.06 -4.57 8.93
C SER A 102 13.15 -4.45 10.45
N LEU A 103 14.36 -4.64 10.97
CA LEU A 103 14.71 -4.46 12.37
C LEU A 103 15.84 -3.43 12.43
N TYR A 104 15.54 -2.22 11.95
CA TYR A 104 16.52 -1.12 11.94
C TYR A 104 16.35 -0.28 13.20
N ARG A 105 17.43 -0.11 13.98
CA ARG A 105 17.48 0.74 15.19
C ARG A 105 16.27 0.55 16.14
N HIS A 106 15.95 -0.69 16.48
CA HIS A 106 14.87 -1.07 17.41
C HIS A 106 13.43 -0.86 16.91
N GLU A 107 13.22 -0.50 15.64
CA GLU A 107 11.88 -0.48 15.05
C GLU A 107 11.62 -1.80 14.32
N CYS A 108 10.68 -2.61 14.84
CA CYS A 108 10.17 -3.78 14.14
C CYS A 108 9.06 -3.34 13.19
N SER A 109 9.40 -3.18 11.91
CA SER A 109 8.42 -2.87 10.88
C SER A 109 8.04 -4.14 10.13
N PHE A 110 6.77 -4.53 10.20
CA PHE A 110 6.18 -5.54 9.33
C PHE A 110 5.17 -4.88 8.40
N TYR A 111 5.55 -4.69 7.14
CA TYR A 111 4.71 -3.99 6.17
C TYR A 111 4.73 -4.67 4.81
N ASN A 112 3.54 -4.76 4.19
CA ASN A 112 3.38 -5.27 2.85
C ASN A 112 3.63 -4.18 1.82
N VAL A 113 4.84 -4.17 1.27
CA VAL A 113 5.25 -3.23 0.23
C VAL A 113 4.65 -3.63 -1.10
N LYS A 114 3.73 -2.80 -1.58
CA LYS A 114 3.13 -2.94 -2.90
C LYS A 114 4.12 -2.52 -3.97
N THR A 115 4.59 -3.46 -4.78
CA THR A 115 5.74 -3.27 -5.66
C THR A 115 5.39 -3.64 -7.09
N MET A 116 5.67 -2.73 -8.02
CA MET A 116 5.70 -3.04 -9.46
C MET A 116 7.10 -3.52 -9.82
N VAL A 117 7.21 -4.68 -10.46
CA VAL A 117 8.48 -5.26 -10.89
C VAL A 117 8.57 -5.18 -12.41
N VAL A 118 9.61 -4.52 -12.89
CA VAL A 118 9.93 -4.36 -14.30
C VAL A 118 11.07 -5.31 -14.64
N TYR A 119 10.76 -6.39 -15.34
CA TYR A 119 11.75 -7.33 -15.84
C TYR A 119 12.33 -6.81 -17.15
N ARG A 120 13.66 -6.92 -17.29
CA ARG A 120 14.39 -6.45 -18.47
C ARG A 120 15.05 -7.63 -19.17
N HIS A 121 15.34 -7.49 -20.46
CA HIS A 121 15.95 -8.56 -21.25
C HIS A 121 17.37 -8.87 -20.77
N ASP A 122 18.25 -7.88 -20.75
CA ASP A 122 19.69 -8.08 -20.48
C ASP A 122 20.15 -7.57 -19.11
N TYR A 123 19.21 -7.13 -18.26
CA TYR A 123 19.53 -6.45 -17.01
C TYR A 123 18.69 -6.95 -15.83
N LYS A 124 19.19 -6.72 -14.61
CA LYS A 124 18.48 -7.05 -13.38
C LYS A 124 17.08 -6.42 -13.34
N PRO A 125 16.05 -7.11 -12.80
CA PRO A 125 14.74 -6.52 -12.61
C PRO A 125 14.77 -5.28 -11.73
N ILE A 126 13.88 -4.32 -12.01
CA ILE A 126 13.71 -3.10 -11.22
C ILE A 126 12.42 -3.21 -10.42
N CYS A 127 12.53 -3.13 -9.10
CA CYS A 127 11.42 -3.12 -8.16
C CYS A 127 11.07 -1.69 -7.76
N ILE A 128 9.91 -1.21 -8.19
CA ILE A 128 9.38 0.11 -7.84
C ILE A 128 8.41 -0.09 -6.68
N SER A 129 8.90 0.19 -5.47
CA SER A 129 8.16 -0.03 -4.23
C SER A 129 7.10 1.04 -3.98
N ASN A 130 6.10 0.75 -3.14
CA ASN A 130 5.07 1.69 -2.72
C ASN A 130 4.40 2.41 -3.88
N ILE A 131 4.01 1.67 -4.92
CA ILE A 131 3.32 2.21 -6.09
C ILE A 131 1.89 1.67 -6.21
N SER A 132 0.98 2.46 -6.78
CA SER A 132 -0.40 2.04 -7.00
C SER A 132 -0.52 0.95 -8.07
N VAL A 133 -1.44 0.00 -7.88
CA VAL A 133 -1.80 -1.02 -8.89
C VAL A 133 -2.31 -0.39 -10.20
N LEU A 134 -2.83 0.84 -10.14
CA LEU A 134 -3.23 1.62 -11.32
C LEU A 134 -2.08 1.86 -12.31
N SER A 135 -0.83 1.72 -11.86
CA SER A 135 0.36 1.77 -12.73
C SER A 135 0.30 0.71 -13.83
N LEU A 136 -0.22 -0.48 -13.54
CA LEU A 136 -0.35 -1.55 -14.54
C LEU A 136 -1.30 -1.17 -15.69
N PHE A 137 -2.36 -0.41 -15.39
CA PHE A 137 -3.28 0.07 -16.42
C PHE A 137 -2.63 1.14 -17.29
N ALA A 138 -1.82 2.03 -16.71
CA ALA A 138 -1.04 2.98 -17.49
C ALA A 138 0.01 2.27 -18.37
N VAL A 139 0.67 1.22 -17.87
CA VAL A 139 1.54 0.37 -18.70
C VAL A 139 0.76 -0.20 -19.87
N LYS A 140 -0.42 -0.80 -19.62
CA LYS A 140 -1.24 -1.40 -20.67
C LYS A 140 -1.75 -0.38 -21.68
N TYR A 141 -2.00 0.85 -21.24
CA TYR A 141 -2.41 1.96 -22.11
C TYR A 141 -1.28 2.43 -23.04
N PHE A 142 -0.06 2.61 -22.53
CA PHE A 142 1.07 3.11 -23.31
C PHE A 142 1.83 2.03 -24.09
N SER A 143 1.80 0.78 -23.62
CA SER A 143 2.36 -0.38 -24.31
C SER A 143 1.36 -1.55 -24.30
N PRO A 144 0.34 -1.55 -25.19
CA PRO A 144 -0.68 -2.59 -25.24
C PRO A 144 -0.12 -4.00 -25.47
N LYS A 145 1.01 -4.09 -26.18
CA LYS A 145 1.71 -5.36 -26.48
C LYS A 145 2.47 -5.94 -25.28
N SER A 146 2.70 -5.16 -24.23
CA SER A 146 3.40 -5.64 -23.04
C SER A 146 2.62 -6.75 -22.33
N LYS A 147 3.38 -7.74 -21.83
CA LYS A 147 2.88 -8.83 -21.00
C LYS A 147 2.79 -8.34 -19.55
N VAL A 148 1.57 -8.02 -19.13
CA VAL A 148 1.25 -7.52 -17.79
C VAL A 148 0.20 -8.41 -17.17
N ASP A 149 0.47 -8.96 -15.98
CA ASP A 149 -0.54 -9.65 -15.19
C ASP A 149 -1.26 -8.64 -14.28
N ILE A 150 -2.53 -8.38 -14.59
CA ILE A 150 -3.36 -7.36 -13.92
C ILE A 150 -4.37 -8.00 -12.97
N ALA A 151 -4.87 -9.19 -13.28
CA ALA A 151 -6.05 -9.76 -12.62
C ALA A 151 -5.82 -10.01 -11.14
N PHE A 152 -4.76 -10.76 -10.79
CA PHE A 152 -4.48 -11.10 -9.40
C PHE A 152 -4.10 -9.86 -8.56
N PRO A 153 -3.23 -8.95 -9.01
CA PRO A 153 -2.94 -7.68 -8.31
C PRO A 153 -4.17 -6.79 -8.05
N VAL A 154 -5.10 -6.72 -9.01
CA VAL A 154 -6.32 -5.94 -8.86
C VAL A 154 -7.25 -6.60 -7.84
N LEU A 155 -7.45 -7.91 -7.93
CA LEU A 155 -8.30 -8.64 -6.99
C LEU A 155 -7.82 -8.49 -5.55
N THR A 156 -6.51 -8.66 -5.30
CA THR A 156 -5.94 -8.48 -3.96
C THR A 156 -6.04 -7.04 -3.47
N THR A 157 -5.88 -6.07 -4.37
CA THR A 157 -6.05 -4.65 -4.03
C THR A 157 -7.51 -4.31 -3.68
N LEU A 158 -8.49 -4.83 -4.44
CA LEU A 158 -9.91 -4.67 -4.18
C LEU A 158 -10.31 -5.32 -2.85
N PHE A 159 -9.86 -6.55 -2.58
CA PHE A 159 -10.06 -7.20 -1.29
C PHE A 159 -9.51 -6.35 -0.13
N ASN A 160 -8.30 -5.82 -0.29
CA ASN A 160 -7.65 -4.96 0.71
C ASN A 160 -8.43 -3.65 0.97
N VAL A 161 -8.94 -3.00 -0.09
CA VAL A 161 -9.75 -1.77 0.02
C VAL A 161 -11.11 -2.08 0.63
N GLY A 162 -11.80 -3.11 0.13
CA GLY A 162 -13.10 -3.54 0.63
C GLY A 162 -13.06 -3.85 2.12
N LEU A 163 -12.06 -4.62 2.57
CA LEU A 163 -11.90 -4.94 3.99
C LEU A 163 -11.72 -3.68 4.86
N ASN A 164 -10.88 -2.74 4.42
CA ASN A 164 -10.66 -1.48 5.14
C ASN A 164 -11.94 -0.62 5.19
N VAL A 165 -12.65 -0.49 4.07
CA VAL A 165 -13.91 0.27 3.98
C VAL A 165 -14.99 -0.36 4.86
N SER A 166 -15.12 -1.69 4.86
CA SER A 166 -16.08 -2.39 5.72
C SER A 166 -15.84 -2.14 7.20
N ILE A 167 -14.58 -2.14 7.66
CA ILE A 167 -14.25 -1.81 9.05
C ILE A 167 -14.64 -0.38 9.38
N PHE A 168 -14.32 0.58 8.51
CA PHE A 168 -14.69 1.97 8.71
C PHE A 168 -16.21 2.15 8.75
N TYR A 169 -16.93 1.52 7.82
CA TYR A 169 -18.38 1.58 7.76
C TYR A 169 -18.99 1.02 9.04
N ILE A 170 -18.63 -0.21 9.42
CA ILE A 170 -19.14 -0.86 10.63
C ILE A 170 -18.79 -0.01 11.85
N GLY A 171 -17.54 0.41 12.03
CA GLY A 171 -17.21 1.20 13.21
C GLY A 171 -17.90 2.57 13.26
N TYR A 172 -18.29 3.13 12.12
CA TYR A 172 -19.02 4.40 12.06
C TYR A 172 -20.52 4.20 12.31
N THR A 173 -21.11 3.13 11.80
CA THR A 173 -22.55 2.85 11.93
C THR A 173 -22.92 2.09 13.19
N THR A 174 -21.99 1.34 13.77
CA THR A 174 -22.19 0.60 15.02
C THR A 174 -21.29 1.18 16.10
N GLU A 175 -21.89 1.52 17.23
CA GLU A 175 -21.17 1.81 18.47
C GLU A 175 -20.42 0.55 18.95
N LEU A 176 -19.20 0.34 18.47
CA LEU A 176 -18.28 -0.79 18.73
C LEU A 176 -18.04 -1.25 20.20
N LEU A 177 -18.61 -0.58 21.20
CA LEU A 177 -18.46 -0.75 22.66
C LEU A 177 -19.83 -1.01 23.30
N THR A 178 -20.94 -0.57 22.70
CA THR A 178 -22.29 -0.98 23.13
C THR A 178 -22.74 -2.24 22.40
N VAL A 179 -22.22 -2.48 21.19
CA VAL A 179 -22.22 -3.81 20.59
C VAL A 179 -21.23 -4.64 21.40
N LYS A 180 -21.74 -5.64 22.15
CA LYS A 180 -20.99 -6.87 22.39
C LYS A 180 -20.57 -7.37 21.01
N VAL A 181 -19.41 -6.92 20.49
CA VAL A 181 -18.91 -7.34 19.17
C VAL A 181 -18.99 -8.85 19.20
N LYS A 182 -19.92 -9.41 18.41
CA LYS A 182 -20.12 -10.86 18.42
C LYS A 182 -18.73 -11.44 18.18
N PRO A 183 -18.22 -12.31 19.07
CA PRO A 183 -16.87 -12.83 18.94
C PRO A 183 -16.60 -13.35 17.51
N GLU A 184 -17.62 -13.94 16.89
CA GLU A 184 -17.67 -14.34 15.48
C GLU A 184 -17.25 -13.24 14.49
N LEU A 185 -17.78 -12.01 14.63
CA LEU A 185 -17.47 -10.88 13.74
C LEU A 185 -16.01 -10.43 13.93
N PHE A 186 -15.56 -10.36 15.19
CA PHE A 186 -14.17 -10.03 15.50
C PHE A 186 -13.20 -11.07 14.91
N PHE A 187 -13.44 -12.35 15.15
CA PHE A 187 -12.62 -13.44 14.61
C PHE A 187 -12.66 -13.49 13.08
N THR A 188 -13.80 -13.15 12.47
CA THR A 188 -13.91 -13.03 11.01
C THR A 188 -13.00 -11.93 10.48
N PHE A 189 -13.07 -10.72 11.05
CA PHE A 189 -12.17 -9.63 10.65
C PHE A 189 -10.70 -9.95 10.91
N LEU A 190 -10.39 -10.56 12.04
CA LEU A 190 -9.04 -11.02 12.36
C LEU A 190 -8.52 -12.02 11.31
N GLY A 191 -9.32 -13.02 10.96
CA GLY A 191 -8.99 -14.00 9.92
C GLY A 191 -8.78 -13.35 8.54
N LEU A 192 -9.66 -12.45 8.13
CA LEU A 192 -9.53 -11.71 6.87
C LEU A 192 -8.27 -10.82 6.85
N TYR A 193 -7.90 -10.22 7.98
CA TYR A 193 -6.66 -9.46 8.11
C TYR A 193 -5.42 -10.36 8.05
N CYS A 194 -5.46 -11.55 8.66
CA CYS A 194 -4.38 -12.53 8.52
C CYS A 194 -4.20 -12.98 7.06
N ILE A 195 -5.31 -13.25 6.36
CA ILE A 195 -5.29 -13.58 4.93
C ILE A 195 -4.66 -12.43 4.13
N LYS A 196 -5.12 -11.20 4.36
CA LYS A 196 -4.63 -9.99 3.69
C LYS A 196 -3.14 -9.74 3.94
N SER A 197 -2.70 -9.85 5.19
CA SER A 197 -1.39 -9.38 5.63
C SER A 197 -0.29 -10.44 5.53
N ILE A 198 -0.65 -11.73 5.49
CA ILE A 198 0.33 -12.83 5.50
C ILE A 198 0.15 -13.70 4.26
N ILE A 199 -1.04 -14.27 4.06
CA ILE A 199 -1.27 -15.30 3.04
C ILE A 199 -1.16 -14.70 1.63
N LEU A 200 -1.85 -13.60 1.34
CA LEU A 200 -1.83 -12.97 0.02
C LEU A 200 -0.40 -12.58 -0.43
N PRO A 201 0.41 -11.89 0.39
CA PRO A 201 1.80 -11.57 0.02
C PRO A 201 2.65 -12.79 -0.31
N ILE A 202 2.57 -13.86 0.51
CA ILE A 202 3.35 -15.09 0.31
C ILE A 202 2.96 -15.75 -1.01
N VAL A 203 1.65 -15.88 -1.27
CA VAL A 203 1.14 -16.49 -2.49
C VAL A 203 1.51 -15.64 -3.71
N MET A 204 1.31 -14.32 -3.65
CA MET A 204 1.68 -13.39 -4.73
C MET A 204 3.16 -13.48 -5.09
N LEU A 205 4.05 -13.47 -4.10
CA LEU A 205 5.48 -13.54 -4.33
C LEU A 205 5.86 -14.89 -4.95
N LYS A 206 5.36 -16.00 -4.40
CA LYS A 206 5.65 -17.35 -4.89
C LYS A 206 5.21 -17.52 -6.34
N LEU A 207 3.98 -17.11 -6.68
CA LEU A 207 3.46 -17.17 -8.05
C LEU A 207 4.30 -16.32 -9.01
N THR A 208 4.72 -15.13 -8.57
CA THR A 208 5.56 -14.24 -9.37
C THR A 208 6.92 -14.88 -9.65
N ASN A 209 7.58 -15.44 -8.64
CA ASN A 209 8.86 -16.12 -8.81
C ASN A 209 8.78 -17.39 -9.66
N MET A 210 7.69 -18.15 -9.53
CA MET A 210 7.46 -19.34 -10.36
C MET A 210 7.34 -18.98 -11.84
N ARG A 211 6.75 -17.83 -12.17
CA ARG A 211 6.51 -17.43 -13.56
C ARG A 211 7.68 -16.67 -14.21
N TYR A 212 8.39 -15.85 -13.43
CA TYR A 212 9.39 -14.92 -13.97
C TYR A 212 10.80 -15.16 -13.45
N GLY A 213 11.04 -16.28 -12.76
CA GLY A 213 12.32 -16.61 -12.16
C GLY A 213 12.43 -16.17 -10.70
N ASN A 214 13.29 -16.85 -9.94
CA ASN A 214 13.43 -16.68 -8.49
C ASN A 214 14.25 -15.43 -8.11
N TYR A 215 13.82 -14.28 -8.60
CA TYR A 215 14.49 -12.99 -8.40
C TYR A 215 14.03 -12.26 -7.13
N LEU A 216 12.82 -12.50 -6.63
CA LEU A 216 12.23 -11.70 -5.54
C LEU A 216 12.27 -12.46 -4.22
N ARG A 217 12.48 -11.75 -3.10
CA ARG A 217 12.48 -12.33 -1.76
C ARG A 217 11.76 -11.39 -0.80
N HIS A 218 11.05 -11.95 0.17
CA HIS A 218 10.61 -11.18 1.33
C HIS A 218 11.83 -10.71 2.12
N GLY A 219 11.70 -9.55 2.76
CA GLY A 219 12.68 -9.05 3.70
C GLY A 219 12.87 -10.06 4.83
N SER A 220 14.12 -10.23 5.27
CA SER A 220 14.46 -11.03 6.42
C SER A 220 15.22 -10.19 7.42
N LEU A 221 15.23 -10.63 8.68
CA LEU A 221 15.97 -9.99 9.77
C LEU A 221 17.46 -9.74 9.47
N ARG A 222 18.03 -10.50 8.53
CA ARG A 222 19.47 -10.55 8.24
C ARG A 222 19.84 -9.93 6.90
N ASN A 223 18.92 -9.89 5.92
CA ASN A 223 19.19 -9.39 4.57
C ASN A 223 18.21 -8.26 4.21
N HIS A 224 18.72 -7.03 4.25
CA HIS A 224 17.94 -5.82 3.94
C HIS A 224 17.78 -5.55 2.44
N SER A 225 18.63 -6.12 1.58
CA SER A 225 18.60 -5.87 0.14
C SER A 225 18.69 -7.16 -0.65
N ASN A 226 17.79 -7.32 -1.62
CA ASN A 226 17.86 -8.41 -2.58
C ASN A 226 18.91 -8.08 -3.65
N PRO A 227 20.04 -8.80 -3.74
CA PRO A 227 21.12 -8.48 -4.67
C PRO A 227 20.73 -8.68 -6.14
N ASP A 228 19.66 -9.45 -6.38
CA ASP A 228 19.21 -9.83 -7.71
C ASP A 228 18.31 -8.77 -8.35
N THR A 229 17.93 -7.72 -7.62
CA THR A 229 17.05 -6.64 -8.10
C THR A 229 17.56 -5.25 -7.74
N ILE A 230 17.15 -4.26 -8.54
CA ILE A 230 17.35 -2.84 -8.23
C ILE A 230 16.09 -2.32 -7.54
N ASN A 231 16.18 -1.90 -6.29
CA ASN A 231 15.02 -1.46 -5.49
C ASN A 231 14.92 0.07 -5.42
N ILE A 232 13.75 0.63 -5.76
CA ILE A 232 13.51 2.07 -5.93
C ILE A 232 12.36 2.56 -5.04
#